data_AF-A0A831X7S9-F1
#
_entry.id   AF-A0A831X7S9-F1
#
_cell.length_a   1.000
_cell.length_b   1.000
_cell.length_c   1.000
_cell.angle_alpha   90.00
_cell.angle_beta   90.00
_cell.angle_gamma   90.00
#
_symmetry.space_group_name_H-M   'P 1'
#
loop_
_entity.id
_entity.type
_entity.pdbx_description
1 polymer ?
#
loop_
_entity_poly.entity_id
_entity_poly.type
_entity_poly.pdbx_seq_one_letter_code
_entity_poly.pdbx_strand_id
1 'polypeptide(L)'
;MIERIPRVKARRVSIGGTRFYEVEGVYYVSVTSVLQVVGKPELVRWAKAVALDAVASALSGRDAFTRDELEAALLSARSEPERQRDEAAARGSALHRELASSLRAHPAAARVLERLALTPLAYEVTLVSRRYGFAGTCDLVAEDAGGTLALVDWKSGSVWPEHALQAGAYAVALDEMTGETISSGYVVSLANDEPEVYAVDLDAAGDGFLAALGLFRALKTESLLERFGGGR
;
A
#
# COMPACT_ATOMS: atom_id res chain seq x y z
N MET A 1 19.25 26.19 7.59
CA MET A 1 18.26 25.28 8.18
C MET A 1 18.59 23.89 7.67
N ILE A 2 18.84 22.94 8.56
CA ILE A 2 18.85 21.53 8.20
C ILE A 2 17.38 21.15 7.97
N GLU A 3 17.06 20.60 6.80
CA GLU A 3 15.70 20.12 6.51
C GLU A 3 15.45 18.89 7.39
N ARG A 4 14.52 19.00 8.35
CA ARG A 4 14.24 17.97 9.37
C ARG A 4 13.90 16.61 8.78
N ILE A 5 13.20 16.61 7.63
CA ILE A 5 12.86 15.39 6.88
C ILE A 5 13.76 15.31 5.64
N PRO A 6 14.72 14.37 5.57
CA PRO A 6 15.65 14.27 4.45
C PRO A 6 14.93 13.99 3.12
N ARG A 7 15.30 14.74 2.08
CA ARG A 7 14.80 14.53 0.72
C ARG A 7 15.75 13.64 -0.08
N VAL A 8 15.28 12.44 -0.41
CA VAL A 8 16.02 11.48 -1.23
C VAL A 8 15.48 11.48 -2.66
N LYS A 9 16.36 11.68 -3.65
CA LYS A 9 16.01 11.45 -5.06
C LYS A 9 16.01 9.96 -5.34
N ALA A 10 14.86 9.42 -5.68
CA ALA A 10 14.70 8.01 -6.00
C ALA A 10 13.95 7.82 -7.31
N ARG A 11 14.32 6.77 -8.05
CA ARG A 11 13.58 6.32 -9.24
C ARG A 11 12.90 4.99 -8.95
N ARG A 12 11.59 4.92 -9.10
CA ARG A 12 10.86 3.64 -9.01
C ARG A 12 11.13 2.82 -10.27
N VAL A 13 11.53 1.57 -10.11
CA VAL A 13 11.77 0.61 -11.20
C VAL A 13 11.09 -0.72 -10.91
N SER A 14 10.79 -1.51 -11.94
CA SER A 14 10.26 -2.87 -11.80
C SER A 14 11.22 -3.85 -12.46
N ILE A 15 11.67 -4.86 -11.71
CA ILE A 15 12.61 -5.89 -12.17
C ILE A 15 11.98 -7.24 -11.84
N GLY A 16 11.68 -8.06 -12.85
CA GLY A 16 11.07 -9.39 -12.65
C GLY A 16 9.75 -9.34 -11.87
N GLY A 17 8.90 -8.34 -12.14
CA GLY A 17 7.63 -8.14 -11.43
C GLY A 17 7.75 -7.61 -9.99
N THR A 18 8.96 -7.36 -9.50
CA THR A 18 9.21 -6.80 -8.17
C THR A 18 9.55 -5.32 -8.30
N ARG A 19 8.91 -4.46 -7.51
CA ARG A 19 9.18 -3.01 -7.52
C ARG A 19 10.34 -2.68 -6.58
N PHE A 20 11.24 -1.84 -7.07
CA PHE A 20 12.37 -1.29 -6.33
C PHE A 20 12.38 0.23 -6.41
N TYR A 21 13.09 0.86 -5.49
CA TYR A 21 13.57 2.23 -5.57
C TYR A 21 15.06 2.19 -5.85
N GLU A 22 15.50 2.83 -6.92
CA GLU A 22 16.90 3.12 -7.16
C GLU A 22 17.25 4.45 -6.48
N VAL A 23 18.22 4.42 -5.58
CA VAL A 23 18.78 5.60 -4.90
C VAL A 23 20.29 5.52 -5.03
N GLU A 24 20.89 6.49 -5.72
CA GLU A 24 22.35 6.59 -5.90
C GLU A 24 22.98 5.29 -6.46
N GLY A 25 22.30 4.64 -7.42
CA GLY A 25 22.75 3.40 -8.04
C GLY A 25 22.50 2.13 -7.20
N VAL A 26 21.95 2.25 -5.99
CA VAL A 26 21.58 1.11 -5.13
C VAL A 26 20.08 0.85 -5.21
N TYR A 27 19.70 -0.42 -5.31
CA TYR A 27 18.30 -0.85 -5.41
C TYR A 27 17.78 -1.31 -4.05
N TYR A 28 16.67 -0.70 -3.62
CA TYR A 28 15.96 -1.02 -2.38
C TYR A 28 14.59 -1.59 -2.73
N VAL A 29 14.25 -2.77 -2.19
CA VAL A 29 12.94 -3.38 -2.48
C VAL A 29 11.82 -2.50 -1.94
N SER A 30 10.71 -2.35 -2.69
CA SER A 30 9.61 -1.53 -2.21
C SER A 30 8.87 -2.20 -1.05
N VAL A 31 8.43 -1.42 -0.07
CA VAL A 31 7.56 -1.89 1.03
C VAL A 31 6.36 -2.69 0.48
N THR A 32 5.70 -2.17 -0.56
CA THR A 32 4.56 -2.85 -1.20
C THR A 32 4.91 -4.17 -1.88
N SER A 33 6.16 -4.37 -2.32
CA SER A 33 6.62 -5.63 -2.93
C SER A 33 6.91 -6.67 -1.86
N VAL A 34 7.53 -6.24 -0.75
CA VAL A 34 7.74 -7.09 0.43
C VAL A 34 6.41 -7.64 0.92
N LEU A 35 5.42 -6.76 1.11
CA LEU A 35 4.10 -7.15 1.62
C LEU A 35 3.28 -8.05 0.70
N GLN A 36 3.74 -8.35 -0.53
CA GLN A 36 3.08 -9.37 -1.38
C GLN A 36 3.22 -10.79 -0.84
N VAL A 37 4.16 -11.04 0.09
CA VAL A 37 4.27 -12.36 0.74
C VAL A 37 3.17 -12.60 1.78
N VAL A 38 2.50 -11.54 2.24
CA VAL A 38 1.38 -11.63 3.17
C VAL A 38 0.15 -12.10 2.38
N GLY A 39 -0.41 -13.24 2.78
CA GLY A 39 -1.57 -13.81 2.13
C GLY A 39 -2.82 -12.93 2.29
N LYS A 40 -3.60 -12.78 1.22
CA LYS A 40 -4.82 -11.95 1.19
C LYS A 40 -6.07 -12.80 0.94
N PRO A 41 -6.47 -13.66 1.90
CA PRO A 41 -7.57 -14.61 1.70
C PRO A 41 -8.92 -13.94 1.43
N GLU A 42 -9.13 -12.74 1.97
CA GLU A 42 -10.36 -11.96 1.73
C GLU A 42 -10.48 -11.51 0.27
N LEU A 43 -9.38 -11.10 -0.37
CA LEU A 43 -9.40 -10.72 -1.79
C LEU A 43 -9.72 -11.89 -2.71
N VAL A 44 -9.27 -13.10 -2.36
CA VAL A 44 -9.62 -14.32 -3.11
C VAL A 44 -11.12 -14.61 -3.00
N ARG A 45 -11.68 -14.51 -1.79
CA ARG A 45 -13.12 -14.68 -1.57
C ARG A 45 -13.94 -13.62 -2.30
N TRP A 46 -13.52 -12.36 -2.23
CA TRP A 46 -14.15 -11.25 -2.93
C TRP A 46 -14.13 -11.45 -4.46
N ALA A 47 -12.96 -11.78 -5.03
CA ALA A 47 -12.84 -11.98 -6.48
C ALA A 47 -13.76 -13.10 -6.99
N LYS A 48 -13.89 -14.18 -6.21
CA LYS A 48 -14.86 -15.24 -6.50
C LYS A 48 -16.30 -14.73 -6.48
N ALA A 49 -16.68 -13.96 -5.46
CA ALA A 49 -18.03 -13.41 -5.36
C ALA A 49 -18.34 -12.49 -6.56
N VAL A 50 -17.45 -11.55 -6.86
CA VAL A 50 -17.59 -10.62 -8.01
C VAL A 50 -17.76 -11.37 -9.33
N ALA A 51 -16.95 -12.41 -9.58
CA ALA A 51 -17.08 -13.21 -10.80
C ALA A 51 -18.43 -13.95 -10.87
N LEU A 52 -18.90 -14.54 -9.77
CA LEU A 52 -20.19 -15.22 -9.72
C LEU A 52 -21.36 -14.25 -9.93
N ASP A 53 -21.30 -13.08 -9.30
CA ASP A 53 -22.32 -12.03 -9.44
C ASP A 53 -22.37 -11.48 -10.87
N ALA A 54 -21.22 -11.36 -11.54
CA ALA A 54 -21.15 -10.95 -12.94
C ALA A 54 -21.84 -11.95 -13.87
N VAL A 55 -21.63 -13.26 -13.66
CA VAL A 55 -22.33 -14.32 -14.41
C VAL A 55 -23.83 -14.27 -14.13
N ALA A 56 -24.23 -14.20 -12.86
CA ALA A 56 -25.63 -14.13 -12.46
C ALA A 56 -26.33 -12.92 -13.07
N SER A 57 -25.66 -11.76 -13.09
CA SER A 57 -26.18 -10.53 -13.68
C SER A 57 -26.33 -10.64 -15.20
N ALA A 58 -25.35 -11.22 -15.90
CA ALA A 58 -25.38 -11.38 -17.36
C ALA A 58 -26.51 -12.31 -17.83
N LEU A 59 -26.90 -13.29 -17.01
CA LEU A 59 -27.93 -14.27 -17.31
C LEU A 59 -29.28 -13.98 -16.64
N SER A 60 -29.37 -12.92 -15.85
CA SER A 60 -30.57 -12.57 -15.08
C SER A 60 -31.79 -12.36 -15.98
N GLY A 61 -32.95 -12.87 -15.55
CA GLY A 61 -34.22 -12.74 -16.27
C GLY A 61 -34.36 -13.61 -17.51
N ARG A 62 -33.44 -14.56 -17.75
CA ARG A 62 -33.51 -15.51 -18.86
C ARG A 62 -34.05 -16.86 -18.40
N ASP A 63 -35.09 -17.35 -19.06
CA ASP A 63 -35.64 -18.70 -18.82
C ASP A 63 -34.79 -19.81 -19.47
N ALA A 64 -34.06 -19.47 -20.53
CA ALA A 64 -33.10 -20.34 -21.22
C ALA A 64 -31.96 -19.52 -21.81
N PHE A 65 -30.79 -20.13 -21.94
CA PHE A 65 -29.62 -19.56 -22.60
C PHE A 65 -28.90 -20.64 -23.40
N THR A 66 -28.26 -20.22 -24.48
CA THR A 66 -27.42 -21.09 -25.30
C THR A 66 -26.06 -21.32 -24.63
N ARG A 67 -25.32 -22.33 -25.11
CA ARG A 67 -23.93 -22.57 -24.69
C ARG A 67 -23.05 -21.34 -24.93
N ASP A 68 -23.17 -20.70 -26.09
CA ASP A 68 -22.35 -19.56 -26.47
C ASP A 68 -22.61 -18.35 -25.56
N GLU A 69 -23.87 -18.14 -25.14
CA GLU A 69 -24.23 -17.08 -24.20
C GLU A 69 -23.64 -17.34 -22.80
N LEU A 70 -23.65 -18.59 -22.33
CA LEU A 70 -23.00 -18.96 -21.07
C LEU A 70 -21.47 -18.79 -21.14
N GLU A 71 -20.85 -19.23 -22.24
CA GLU A 71 -19.40 -19.10 -22.45
C GLU A 71 -18.97 -17.63 -22.51
N ALA A 72 -19.74 -16.77 -23.18
CA ALA A 72 -19.51 -15.33 -23.20
C ALA A 72 -19.63 -14.69 -21.80
N ALA A 73 -20.66 -15.07 -21.03
CA ALA A 73 -20.85 -14.59 -19.66
C ALA A 73 -19.68 -14.99 -18.75
N LEU A 74 -19.24 -16.26 -18.83
CA LEU A 74 -18.09 -16.76 -18.07
C LEU A 74 -16.78 -16.07 -18.48
N LEU A 75 -16.57 -15.83 -19.77
CA LEU A 75 -15.37 -15.15 -20.26
C LEU A 75 -15.31 -13.71 -19.74
N SER A 76 -16.41 -12.97 -19.81
CA SER A 76 -16.50 -11.60 -19.30
C SER A 76 -16.31 -11.54 -17.78
N ALA A 77 -16.90 -12.50 -17.04
CA ALA A 77 -16.82 -12.52 -15.59
C ALA A 77 -15.41 -12.79 -15.05
N ARG A 78 -14.55 -13.45 -15.83
CA ARG A 78 -13.16 -13.77 -15.41
C ARG A 78 -12.29 -12.53 -15.22
N SER A 79 -12.54 -11.44 -15.94
CA SER A 79 -11.75 -10.21 -15.84
C SER A 79 -12.40 -9.12 -14.99
N GLU A 80 -13.61 -9.37 -14.51
CA GLU A 80 -14.37 -8.38 -13.73
C GLU A 80 -13.72 -8.07 -12.37
N PRO A 81 -13.21 -9.06 -11.60
CA PRO A 81 -12.48 -8.76 -10.36
C PRO A 81 -11.24 -7.89 -10.60
N GLU A 82 -10.44 -8.19 -11.62
CA GLU A 82 -9.26 -7.40 -11.98
C GLU A 82 -9.66 -5.98 -12.38
N ARG A 83 -10.72 -5.81 -13.19
CA ARG A 83 -11.23 -4.50 -13.59
C ARG A 83 -11.61 -3.66 -12.38
N GLN A 84 -12.41 -4.20 -11.46
CA GLN A 84 -12.83 -3.47 -10.26
C GLN A 84 -11.65 -3.12 -9.34
N ARG A 85 -10.70 -4.06 -9.19
CA ARG A 85 -9.47 -3.83 -8.43
C ARG A 85 -8.64 -2.69 -9.04
N ASP A 86 -8.45 -2.71 -10.35
CA ASP A 86 -7.62 -1.73 -11.06
C ASP A 86 -8.28 -0.35 -11.05
N GLU A 87 -9.61 -0.27 -11.15
CA GLU A 87 -10.37 0.97 -10.94
C GLU A 87 -10.24 1.50 -9.52
N ALA A 88 -10.30 0.64 -8.50
CA ALA A 88 -10.07 1.03 -7.12
C ALA A 88 -8.64 1.55 -6.90
N ALA A 89 -7.64 0.89 -7.49
CA ALA A 89 -6.25 1.33 -7.44
C ALA A 89 -6.04 2.69 -8.15
N ALA A 90 -6.72 2.92 -9.28
CA ALA A 90 -6.68 4.19 -9.99
C ALA A 90 -7.30 5.32 -9.16
N ARG A 91 -8.46 5.08 -8.51
CA ARG A 91 -9.09 6.03 -7.58
C ARG A 91 -8.17 6.37 -6.40
N GLY A 92 -7.55 5.36 -5.78
CA GLY A 92 -6.57 5.57 -4.71
C GLY A 92 -5.40 6.44 -5.16
N SER A 93 -4.82 6.13 -6.32
CA SER A 93 -3.70 6.91 -6.89
C SER A 93 -4.09 8.37 -7.19
N ALA A 94 -5.33 8.62 -7.60
CA ALA A 94 -5.83 9.98 -7.79
C ALA A 94 -5.96 10.73 -6.46
N LEU A 95 -6.50 10.07 -5.43
CA LEU A 95 -6.61 10.63 -4.07
C LEU A 95 -5.24 11.03 -3.50
N HIS A 96 -4.23 10.15 -3.56
CA HIS A 96 -2.89 10.48 -3.05
C HIS A 96 -2.31 11.72 -3.74
N ARG A 97 -2.45 11.84 -5.07
CA ARG A 97 -2.00 13.02 -5.81
C ARG A 97 -2.73 14.29 -5.40
N GLU A 98 -4.05 14.21 -5.20
CA GLU A 98 -4.84 15.35 -4.72
C GLU A 98 -4.36 15.80 -3.34
N LEU A 99 -4.27 14.87 -2.39
CA LEU A 99 -3.83 15.14 -1.02
C LEU A 99 -2.41 15.70 -0.97
N ALA A 100 -1.48 15.17 -1.76
CA ALA A 100 -0.11 15.68 -1.83
C ALA A 100 -0.05 17.15 -2.33
N SER A 101 -0.99 17.56 -3.18
CA SER A 101 -1.05 18.93 -3.71
C SER A 101 -1.84 19.89 -2.82
N SER A 102 -2.88 19.41 -2.16
CA SER A 102 -3.95 20.25 -1.60
C SER A 102 -4.52 19.73 -0.28
N LEU A 103 -3.69 19.10 0.57
CA LEU A 103 -4.14 18.44 1.80
C LEU A 103 -5.06 19.30 2.68
N ARG A 104 -4.67 20.57 2.91
CA ARG A 104 -5.44 21.51 3.75
C ARG A 104 -6.76 21.94 3.12
N ALA A 105 -6.88 21.87 1.80
CA ALA A 105 -8.12 22.19 1.09
C ALA A 105 -9.08 20.99 1.03
N HIS A 106 -8.58 19.77 1.23
CA HIS A 106 -9.42 18.58 1.30
C HIS A 106 -10.14 18.50 2.66
N PRO A 107 -11.48 18.68 2.72
CA PRO A 107 -12.18 18.87 4.00
C PRO A 107 -12.02 17.70 4.98
N ALA A 108 -12.09 16.45 4.50
CA ALA A 108 -11.93 15.29 5.37
C ALA A 108 -10.51 15.17 5.96
N ALA A 109 -9.47 15.36 5.14
CA ALA A 109 -8.09 15.32 5.61
C ALA A 109 -7.78 16.47 6.57
N ALA A 110 -8.26 17.69 6.30
CA ALA A 110 -8.12 18.83 7.20
C ALA A 110 -8.71 18.56 8.59
N ARG A 111 -9.94 18.02 8.66
CA ARG A 111 -10.57 17.61 9.93
C ARG A 111 -9.76 16.56 10.68
N VAL A 112 -9.15 15.60 9.97
CA VAL A 112 -8.29 14.58 10.60
C VAL A 112 -7.05 15.20 11.22
N LEU A 113 -6.37 16.11 10.50
CA LEU A 113 -5.21 16.82 11.04
C LEU A 113 -5.57 17.65 12.28
N GLU A 114 -6.69 18.37 12.23
CA GLU A 114 -7.18 19.15 13.37
C GLU A 114 -7.52 18.26 14.56
N ARG A 115 -8.27 17.18 14.34
CA ARG A 115 -8.66 16.21 15.38
C ARG A 115 -7.44 15.58 16.07
N LEU A 116 -6.37 15.32 15.31
CA LEU A 116 -5.15 14.70 15.82
C LEU A 116 -4.10 15.74 16.26
N ALA A 117 -4.40 17.04 16.14
CA ALA A 117 -3.46 18.13 16.39
C ALA A 117 -2.11 17.96 15.66
N LEU A 118 -2.16 17.53 14.40
CA LEU A 118 -0.98 17.28 13.56
C LEU A 118 -0.68 18.45 12.63
N THR A 119 0.59 18.84 12.59
CA THR A 119 1.13 19.83 11.64
C THR A 119 1.87 19.10 10.52
N PRO A 120 1.40 19.17 9.26
CA PRO A 120 2.10 18.56 8.13
C PRO A 120 3.51 19.12 7.92
N LEU A 121 4.50 18.25 7.78
CA LEU A 121 5.90 18.61 7.51
C LEU A 121 6.33 18.28 6.09
N ALA A 122 5.98 17.10 5.59
CA ALA A 122 6.42 16.66 4.27
C ALA A 122 5.45 15.65 3.65
N TYR A 123 5.20 15.80 2.35
CA TYR A 123 4.30 14.95 1.57
C TYR A 123 5.08 14.06 0.61
N GLU A 124 4.53 12.88 0.30
CA GLU A 124 5.07 11.91 -0.68
C GLU A 124 6.57 11.67 -0.48
N VAL A 125 6.97 11.45 0.77
CA VAL A 125 8.38 11.36 1.18
C VAL A 125 8.90 9.97 0.85
N THR A 126 9.98 9.89 0.08
CA THR A 126 10.67 8.62 -0.11
C THR A 126 11.49 8.31 1.13
N LEU A 127 11.12 7.25 1.83
CA LEU A 127 11.80 6.73 3.00
C LEU A 127 12.64 5.52 2.61
N VAL A 128 13.89 5.48 3.09
CA VAL A 128 14.87 4.46 2.72
C VAL A 128 15.52 3.93 3.99
N SER A 129 15.36 2.64 4.24
CA SER A 129 16.20 1.94 5.20
C SER A 129 17.38 1.33 4.46
N ARG A 130 18.57 1.93 4.65
CA ARG A 130 19.82 1.41 4.10
C ARG A 130 20.27 0.17 4.87
N ARG A 131 20.06 0.17 6.19
CA ARG A 131 20.35 -0.95 7.08
C ARG A 131 19.58 -2.20 6.68
N TYR A 132 18.28 -2.08 6.42
CA TYR A 132 17.44 -3.22 6.09
C TYR A 132 17.19 -3.37 4.59
N GLY A 133 17.69 -2.47 3.73
CA GLY A 133 17.67 -2.65 2.28
C GLY A 133 16.28 -2.55 1.63
N PHE A 134 15.39 -1.71 2.17
CA PHE A 134 14.06 -1.46 1.62
C PHE A 134 13.76 0.04 1.53
N ALA A 135 12.77 0.39 0.71
CA ALA A 135 12.31 1.77 0.58
C ALA A 135 10.81 1.84 0.29
N GLY A 136 10.21 2.99 0.52
CA GLY A 136 8.81 3.25 0.22
C GLY A 136 8.52 4.73 0.13
N THR A 137 7.26 5.07 -0.15
CA THR A 137 6.82 6.47 -0.18
C THR A 137 5.72 6.62 0.85
N CYS A 138 5.99 7.42 1.88
CA CYS A 138 5.02 7.78 2.89
C CYS A 138 4.20 8.97 2.40
N ASP A 139 2.88 8.90 2.55
CA ASP A 139 1.99 9.95 2.05
C ASP A 139 2.20 11.26 2.79
N LEU A 140 2.27 11.21 4.12
CA LEU A 140 2.48 12.37 4.97
C LEU A 140 3.37 12.02 6.18
N VAL A 141 4.40 12.84 6.37
CA VAL A 141 5.11 13.01 7.64
C VAL A 141 4.62 14.32 8.26
N ALA A 142 4.23 14.27 9.53
CA ALA A 142 3.74 15.39 10.31
C ALA A 142 4.47 15.46 11.66
N GLU A 143 4.18 16.49 12.43
CA GLU A 143 4.56 16.59 13.84
C GLU A 143 3.32 16.82 14.71
N ASP A 144 3.34 16.26 15.92
CA ASP A 144 2.36 16.55 16.95
C ASP A 144 2.65 17.90 17.65
N ALA A 145 1.75 18.31 18.55
CA ALA A 145 1.90 19.55 19.31
C ALA A 145 3.16 19.58 20.23
N GLY A 146 3.73 18.41 20.55
CA GLY A 146 4.99 18.29 21.28
C GLY A 146 6.23 18.35 20.38
N GLY A 147 6.03 18.46 19.07
CA GLY A 147 7.08 18.46 18.07
C GLY A 147 7.63 17.07 17.76
N THR A 148 6.96 15.99 18.13
CA THR A 148 7.42 14.62 17.80
C THR A 148 6.87 14.17 16.45
N LEU A 149 7.65 13.40 15.69
CA LEU A 149 7.26 12.98 14.34
C LEU A 149 6.09 11.98 14.37
N ALA A 150 5.19 12.14 13.40
CA ALA A 150 4.07 11.25 13.16
C ALA A 150 3.93 10.91 11.68
N LEU A 151 3.37 9.73 11.40
CA LEU A 151 3.11 9.24 10.03
C LEU A 151 1.60 9.18 9.78
N VAL A 152 1.18 9.57 8.58
CA VAL A 152 -0.19 9.36 8.12
C VAL A 152 -0.18 8.72 6.74
N ASP A 153 -0.93 7.63 6.60
CA ASP A 153 -1.14 6.89 5.36
C ASP A 153 -2.63 6.97 4.99
N TRP A 154 -2.95 7.56 3.84
CA TRP A 154 -4.31 7.81 3.39
C TRP A 154 -4.83 6.65 2.55
N LYS A 155 -6.09 6.25 2.76
CA LYS A 155 -6.75 5.20 1.99
C LYS A 155 -8.06 5.70 1.40
N SER A 156 -8.28 5.43 0.12
CA SER A 156 -9.55 5.69 -0.55
C SER A 156 -10.62 4.62 -0.30
N GLY A 157 -10.31 3.59 0.49
CA GLY A 157 -11.14 2.41 0.72
C GLY A 157 -10.93 1.84 2.11
N SER A 158 -11.41 0.60 2.33
CA SER A 158 -11.28 -0.10 3.61
C SER A 158 -9.82 -0.27 4.04
N VAL A 159 -9.61 -0.29 5.35
CA VAL A 159 -8.29 -0.50 5.97
C VAL A 159 -8.07 -1.98 6.25
N TRP A 160 -6.85 -2.46 5.97
CA TRP A 160 -6.43 -3.85 6.16
C TRP A 160 -5.17 -3.93 7.03
N PRO A 161 -4.90 -5.06 7.71
CA PRO A 161 -3.73 -5.22 8.57
C PRO A 161 -2.39 -4.88 7.90
N GLU A 162 -2.25 -5.14 6.61
CA GLU A 162 -1.04 -4.83 5.84
C GLU A 162 -0.76 -3.33 5.75
N HIS A 163 -1.78 -2.48 5.89
CA HIS A 163 -1.60 -1.04 5.96
C HIS A 163 -0.88 -0.62 7.26
N ALA A 164 -1.15 -1.31 8.37
CA ALA A 164 -0.39 -1.12 9.60
C ALA A 164 1.08 -1.52 9.40
N LEU A 165 1.34 -2.68 8.77
CA LEU A 165 2.72 -3.11 8.45
C LEU A 165 3.45 -2.11 7.54
N GLN A 166 2.75 -1.50 6.59
CA GLN A 166 3.30 -0.43 5.76
C GLN A 166 3.69 0.80 6.62
N ALA A 167 2.85 1.23 7.55
CA ALA A 167 3.17 2.32 8.46
C ALA A 167 4.37 1.98 9.38
N GLY A 168 4.44 0.75 9.90
CA GLY A 168 5.60 0.26 10.66
C GLY A 168 6.90 0.27 9.85
N ALA A 169 6.86 -0.15 8.58
CA ALA A 169 8.01 -0.06 7.67
C ALA A 169 8.50 1.39 7.49
N TYR A 170 7.56 2.32 7.35
CA TYR A 170 7.86 3.75 7.23
C TYR A 170 8.44 4.33 8.51
N ALA A 171 7.96 3.91 9.69
CA ALA A 171 8.54 4.32 10.96
C ALA A 171 9.99 3.84 11.09
N VAL A 172 10.27 2.57 10.79
CA VAL A 172 11.63 2.01 10.81
C VAL A 172 12.57 2.80 9.87
N ALA A 173 12.13 3.09 8.65
CA ALA A 173 12.95 3.83 7.70
C ALA A 173 13.12 5.31 8.08
N LEU A 174 12.08 5.96 8.62
CA LEU A 174 12.15 7.35 9.04
C LEU A 174 13.08 7.53 10.24
N ASP A 175 12.96 6.66 11.25
CA ASP A 175 13.86 6.62 12.41
C ASP A 175 15.32 6.48 11.97
N GLU A 176 15.61 5.56 11.06
CA GLU A 176 16.96 5.40 10.51
C GLU A 176 17.46 6.66 9.78
N MET A 177 16.58 7.37 9.08
CA MET A 177 16.94 8.55 8.29
C MET A 177 17.14 9.81 9.13
N THR A 178 16.39 9.98 10.22
CA THR A 178 16.40 11.21 11.04
C THR A 178 17.11 11.03 12.38
N GLY A 179 17.14 9.81 12.91
CA GLY A 179 17.52 9.52 14.29
C GLY A 179 16.51 10.03 15.32
N GLU A 180 15.29 10.34 14.90
CA GLU A 180 14.22 10.87 15.75
C GLU A 180 13.16 9.82 16.05
N THR A 181 12.69 9.80 17.30
CA THR A 181 11.55 8.96 17.70
C THR A 181 10.27 9.37 16.97
N ILE A 182 9.53 8.38 16.49
CA ILE A 182 8.18 8.56 15.92
C ILE A 182 7.16 8.27 17.02
N SER A 183 6.34 9.27 17.38
CA SER A 183 5.35 9.13 18.47
C SER A 183 4.12 8.34 18.06
N SER A 184 3.75 8.39 16.78
CA SER A 184 2.49 7.84 16.32
C SER A 184 2.44 7.60 14.81
N GLY A 185 1.65 6.61 14.42
CA GLY A 185 1.30 6.33 13.03
C GLY A 185 -0.20 6.14 12.88
N TYR A 186 -0.75 6.69 11.81
CA TYR A 186 -2.18 6.63 11.52
C TYR A 186 -2.42 6.10 10.12
N VAL A 187 -3.32 5.12 10.00
CA VAL A 187 -3.94 4.77 8.72
C VAL A 187 -5.33 5.39 8.71
N VAL A 188 -5.65 6.15 7.65
CA VAL A 188 -6.87 6.94 7.59
C VAL A 188 -7.66 6.57 6.34
N SER A 189 -8.90 6.08 6.53
CA SER A 189 -9.82 5.87 5.41
C SER A 189 -10.64 7.13 5.13
N LEU A 190 -10.65 7.55 3.87
CA LEU A 190 -11.49 8.61 3.32
C LEU A 190 -12.57 8.03 2.39
N ALA A 191 -12.95 6.77 2.60
CA ALA A 191 -13.95 6.09 1.75
C ALA A 191 -15.37 6.65 1.92
N ASN A 192 -15.64 7.26 3.07
CA ASN A 192 -16.95 7.80 3.46
C ASN A 192 -16.83 9.28 3.82
N ASP A 193 -17.96 9.98 3.93
CA ASP A 193 -18.01 11.39 4.34
C ASP A 193 -17.35 11.62 5.70
N GLU A 194 -17.48 10.68 6.63
CA GLU A 194 -16.79 10.70 7.91
C GLU A 194 -15.51 9.84 7.84
N PRO A 195 -14.32 10.43 8.06
CA PRO A 195 -13.06 9.73 7.95
C PRO A 195 -12.85 8.79 9.14
N GLU A 196 -12.40 7.58 8.85
CA GLU A 196 -12.06 6.59 9.87
C GLU A 196 -10.55 6.63 10.14
N VAL A 197 -10.18 6.82 11.41
CA VAL A 197 -8.78 6.96 11.83
C VAL A 197 -8.39 5.75 12.67
N TYR A 198 -7.34 5.06 12.24
CA TYR A 198 -6.79 3.89 12.91
C TYR A 198 -5.38 4.22 13.41
N ALA A 199 -5.19 4.27 14.73
CA ALA A 199 -3.87 4.37 15.33
C ALA A 199 -3.13 3.03 15.19
N VAL A 200 -1.84 3.09 14.85
CA VAL A 200 -0.99 1.93 14.62
C VAL A 200 0.00 1.77 15.76
N ASP A 201 0.09 0.55 16.29
CA ASP A 201 1.22 0.12 17.10
C ASP A 201 2.44 -0.04 16.17
N LEU A 202 3.26 1.01 16.09
CA LEU A 202 4.36 1.10 15.13
C LEU A 202 5.47 0.08 15.41
N ASP A 203 5.70 -0.26 16.68
CA ASP A 203 6.73 -1.24 17.06
C ASP A 203 6.31 -2.64 16.58
N ALA A 204 5.10 -3.07 16.95
CA ALA A 204 4.58 -4.37 16.53
C ALA A 204 4.45 -4.46 15.00
N ALA A 205 4.02 -3.38 14.34
CA ALA A 205 3.91 -3.32 12.89
C ALA A 205 5.28 -3.35 12.19
N GLY A 206 6.28 -2.67 12.76
CA GLY A 206 7.66 -2.66 12.28
C GLY A 206 8.28 -4.05 12.34
N ASP A 207 8.14 -4.73 13.48
CA ASP A 207 8.59 -6.11 13.65
C ASP A 207 7.90 -7.06 12.65
N GLY A 208 6.59 -6.92 12.49
CA GLY A 208 5.82 -7.69 11.50
C GLY A 208 6.29 -7.46 10.06
N PHE A 209 6.60 -6.22 9.70
CA PHE A 209 7.16 -5.89 8.38
C PHE A 209 8.56 -6.50 8.19
N LEU A 210 9.44 -6.41 9.18
CA LEU A 210 10.80 -6.98 9.10
C LEU A 210 10.76 -8.51 8.99
N ALA A 211 9.81 -9.17 9.67
CA ALA A 211 9.56 -10.60 9.49
C ALA A 211 9.10 -10.92 8.06
N ALA A 212 8.17 -10.14 7.50
CA ALA A 212 7.75 -10.28 6.10
C ALA A 212 8.89 -10.03 5.11
N LEU A 213 9.79 -9.08 5.39
CA LEU A 213 11.00 -8.84 4.60
C LEU A 213 11.95 -10.04 4.64
N GLY A 214 12.13 -10.67 5.81
CA GLY A 214 12.89 -11.91 5.97
C GLY A 214 12.32 -13.03 5.11
N LEU A 215 11.01 -13.25 5.16
CA LEU A 215 10.31 -14.24 4.34
C LEU A 215 10.44 -13.93 2.84
N PHE A 216 10.23 -12.68 2.43
CA PHE A 216 10.39 -12.22 1.05
C PHE A 216 11.79 -12.56 0.51
N ARG A 217 12.83 -12.29 1.30
CA ARG A 217 14.21 -12.63 0.94
C ARG A 217 14.41 -14.12 0.80
N ALA A 218 13.95 -14.92 1.76
CA ALA A 218 14.05 -16.37 1.70
C ALA A 218 13.41 -16.92 0.42
N LEU A 219 12.19 -16.48 0.08
CA LEU A 219 11.46 -16.89 -1.12
C LEU A 219 12.14 -16.43 -2.43
N LYS A 220 12.86 -15.30 -2.42
CA LYS A 220 13.63 -14.83 -3.59
C LYS A 220 14.98 -15.51 -3.74
N THR A 221 15.61 -15.92 -2.63
CA THR A 221 16.88 -16.67 -2.62
C THR A 221 16.68 -18.14 -2.95
N GLU A 222 15.53 -18.73 -2.58
CA GLU A 222 15.14 -20.08 -2.98
C GLU A 222 14.71 -20.15 -4.46
N SER A 223 15.62 -19.84 -5.38
CA SER A 223 15.54 -20.18 -6.81
C SER A 223 15.45 -21.71 -7.08
N LEU A 224 14.83 -22.48 -6.17
CA LEU A 224 14.41 -23.87 -6.31
C LEU A 224 13.43 -24.08 -7.48
N LEU A 225 12.83 -23.02 -8.03
CA LEU A 225 12.02 -23.07 -9.27
C LEU A 225 12.81 -22.87 -10.56
N GLU A 226 14.06 -22.37 -10.53
CA GLU A 226 14.91 -22.34 -11.73
C GLU A 226 15.50 -23.74 -12.04
N ARG A 227 15.48 -24.66 -11.06
CA ARG A 227 16.14 -25.98 -11.16
C ARG A 227 15.26 -27.17 -11.58
N PHE A 228 13.95 -27.01 -11.77
CA PHE A 228 13.11 -28.08 -12.32
C PHE A 228 12.73 -27.91 -13.80
N GLY A 229 13.24 -26.86 -14.47
CA GLY A 229 13.09 -26.64 -15.92
C GLY A 229 14.35 -26.89 -16.76
N GLY A 230 15.49 -27.21 -16.14
CA GLY A 230 16.73 -27.57 -16.84
C GLY A 230 16.81 -29.08 -17.09
N GLY A 231 15.85 -29.63 -17.83
CA GLY A 231 15.76 -31.06 -18.10
C GLY A 231 15.70 -31.39 -19.59
N ARG A 232 16.87 -31.61 -20.18
CA ARG A 232 17.18 -32.25 -21.49
C ARG A 232 16.71 -31.54 -22.76
#